data_AF-A0A7X5ZZM6-F1
#
_entry.id   AF-A0A7X5ZZM6-F1
#
_cell.length_a   1.000
_cell.length_b   1.000
_cell.length_c   1.000
_cell.angle_alpha   90.00
_cell.angle_beta   90.00
_cell.angle_gamma   90.00
#
_symmetry.space_group_name_H-M   'P 1'
#
loop_
_entity.id
_entity.type
_entity.pdbx_description
1 polymer ?
#
loop_
_entity_poly.entity_id
_entity_poly.type
_entity_poly.pdbx_seq_one_letter_code
_entity_poly.pdbx_strand_id
1 'polypeptide(L)'
;MIARLENTRLSPGQVSDAFRIWERFVRDPAHRLYDPRHEGCGLWACCPPMLDVQAILHIVVHTLPRRDSRRLQARLDRIDECWRRRPPYA
;
A
#
# COMPACT_ATOMS: atom_id res chain seq x y z
N MET A 1 -8.88 14.89 -6.42
CA MET A 1 -7.99 15.11 -5.27
C MET A 1 -6.77 14.18 -5.30
N ILE A 2 -6.97 12.86 -5.48
CA ILE A 2 -5.87 11.91 -5.79
C ILE A 2 -5.04 12.40 -6.99
N ALA A 3 -5.70 12.76 -8.10
CA ALA A 3 -5.01 13.32 -9.28
C ALA A 3 -4.16 14.58 -8.98
N ARG A 4 -4.48 15.37 -7.96
CA ARG A 4 -3.68 16.54 -7.57
C ARG A 4 -2.45 16.12 -6.74
N LEU A 5 -2.61 15.14 -5.86
CA LEU A 5 -1.50 14.51 -5.13
C LEU A 5 -0.51 13.83 -6.09
N GLU A 6 -1.04 13.07 -7.05
CA GLU A 6 -0.32 12.39 -8.13
C GLU A 6 0.36 13.32 -9.13
N ASN A 7 0.05 14.61 -9.15
CA ASN A 7 0.74 15.60 -9.98
C ASN A 7 1.67 16.52 -9.18
N THR A 8 1.66 16.44 -7.83
CA THR A 8 2.42 17.36 -6.98
C THR A 8 3.49 16.68 -6.13
N ARG A 9 3.29 15.41 -5.76
CA ARG A 9 4.19 14.69 -4.84
C ARG A 9 4.43 13.23 -5.20
N LEU A 10 3.64 12.70 -6.13
CA LEU A 10 3.68 11.33 -6.61
C LEU A 10 3.69 11.35 -8.15
N SER A 11 3.86 10.20 -8.80
CA SER A 11 3.66 10.07 -10.25
C SER A 11 2.19 9.83 -10.59
N PRO A 12 1.73 10.19 -11.80
CA PRO A 12 0.39 9.86 -12.28
C PRO A 12 0.11 8.35 -12.17
N GLY A 13 -1.00 7.98 -11.52
CA GLY A 13 -1.38 6.58 -11.33
C GLY A 13 -0.64 5.84 -10.20
N GLN A 14 0.35 6.46 -9.56
CA GLN A 14 1.17 5.80 -8.53
C GLN A 14 0.34 5.35 -7.31
N VAL A 15 -0.77 6.04 -7.01
CA VAL A 15 -1.68 5.62 -5.94
C VAL A 15 -2.42 4.34 -6.34
N SER A 16 -2.89 4.27 -7.58
CA SER A 16 -3.58 3.07 -8.09
C SER A 16 -2.62 1.88 -8.18
N ASP A 17 -1.37 2.12 -8.58
CA ASP A 17 -0.33 1.10 -8.56
C ASP A 17 0.00 0.62 -7.16
N ALA A 18 0.18 1.53 -6.19
CA ALA A 18 0.42 1.18 -4.79
C ALA A 18 -0.71 0.29 -4.24
N PHE A 19 -1.97 0.59 -4.59
CA PHE A 19 -3.11 -0.27 -4.22
C PHE A 19 -3.03 -1.66 -4.82
N ARG A 20 -2.76 -1.76 -6.12
CA ARG A 20 -2.67 -3.05 -6.84
C ARG A 20 -1.50 -3.89 -6.30
N ILE A 21 -0.36 -3.26 -6.03
CA ILE A 21 0.81 -3.90 -5.45
C ILE A 21 0.50 -4.42 -4.04
N TRP A 22 -0.09 -3.59 -3.18
CA TRP A 22 -0.47 -3.98 -1.82
C TRP A 22 -1.47 -5.13 -1.81
N GLU A 23 -2.50 -5.07 -2.66
CA GLU A 23 -3.48 -6.15 -2.79
C GLU A 23 -2.84 -7.46 -3.26
N ARG A 24 -1.93 -7.41 -4.24
CA ARG A 24 -1.20 -8.59 -4.71
C ARG A 24 -0.30 -9.16 -3.62
N PHE A 25 0.41 -8.29 -2.90
CA PHE A 25 1.29 -8.66 -1.80
C PHE A 25 0.51 -9.39 -0.70
N VAL A 26 -0.55 -8.79 -0.14
CA VAL A 26 -1.31 -9.39 0.96
C VAL A 26 -2.05 -10.67 0.54
N ARG A 27 -2.36 -10.85 -0.75
CA ARG A 27 -2.95 -12.10 -1.28
C ARG A 27 -1.95 -13.24 -1.43
N ASP A 28 -0.66 -12.96 -1.60
CA ASP A 28 0.37 -13.99 -1.74
C ASP A 28 0.63 -14.66 -0.39
N PRO A 29 0.36 -15.95 -0.15
CA PRO A 29 0.60 -16.59 1.15
C PRO A 29 2.04 -16.43 1.68
N ALA A 30 3.02 -16.26 0.79
CA ALA A 30 4.43 -16.08 1.12
C ALA A 30 4.79 -14.66 1.58
N HIS A 31 3.87 -13.68 1.50
CA HIS A 31 4.11 -12.31 1.99
C HIS A 31 4.49 -12.25 3.47
N ARG A 32 4.17 -13.30 4.24
CA ARG A 32 4.57 -13.46 5.65
C ARG A 32 6.06 -13.65 5.85
N LEU A 33 6.77 -14.08 4.80
CA LEU A 33 8.22 -14.27 4.79
C LEU A 33 8.95 -13.02 4.30
N TYR A 34 8.21 -11.97 3.93
CA TYR A 34 8.79 -10.74 3.42
C TYR A 34 9.59 -10.03 4.52
N ASP A 35 10.88 -9.81 4.28
CA ASP A 35 11.73 -8.95 5.10
C ASP A 35 11.51 -7.49 4.67
N PRO A 36 11.06 -6.60 5.58
CA PRO A 36 10.94 -5.16 5.30
C PRO A 36 12.24 -4.48 4.86
N ARG A 37 13.41 -5.08 5.15
CA ARG A 37 14.73 -4.61 4.69
C ARG A 37 15.02 -5.00 3.25
N HIS A 38 14.17 -5.81 2.63
CA HIS A 38 14.32 -6.21 1.24
C HIS A 38 13.79 -5.12 0.30
N GLU A 39 14.72 -4.36 -0.30
CA GLU A 39 14.44 -3.31 -1.27
C GLU A 39 13.94 -3.83 -2.63
N GLY A 40 13.95 -5.15 -2.84
CA GLY A 40 13.57 -5.77 -4.10
C GLY A 40 14.63 -5.55 -5.19
N CYS A 41 14.20 -5.40 -6.44
CA CYS A 41 15.07 -5.22 -7.59
C CYS A 41 15.27 -3.74 -7.99
N GLY A 42 14.88 -2.79 -7.13
CA GLY A 42 14.99 -1.34 -7.36
C GLY A 42 14.05 -0.76 -8.42
N LEU A 43 13.29 -1.59 -9.13
CA LEU A 43 12.31 -1.17 -10.13
C LEU A 43 10.91 -1.17 -9.50
N TRP A 44 10.32 0.02 -9.37
CA TRP A 44 8.97 0.20 -8.81
C TRP A 44 7.91 -0.69 -9.47
N ALA A 45 7.99 -0.86 -10.79
CA ALA A 45 7.04 -1.66 -11.55
C ALA A 45 7.21 -3.18 -11.34
N CYS A 46 8.36 -3.62 -10.84
CA CYS A 46 8.71 -5.04 -10.70
C CYS A 46 8.67 -5.49 -9.23
N CYS A 47 9.46 -4.83 -8.38
CA CYS A 47 9.59 -5.14 -6.96
C CYS A 47 9.81 -3.82 -6.18
N PRO A 48 8.76 -3.03 -5.94
CA PRO A 48 8.87 -1.85 -5.10
C PRO A 48 9.08 -2.27 -3.64
N PRO A 49 9.84 -1.50 -2.84
CA PRO A 49 9.90 -1.72 -1.39
C PRO A 49 8.51 -1.61 -0.78
N MET A 50 8.05 -2.61 -0.02
CA MET A 50 6.71 -2.57 0.56
C MET A 50 6.54 -1.43 1.58
N LEU A 51 7.64 -0.97 2.20
CA LEU A 51 7.63 0.21 3.07
C LEU A 51 7.22 1.48 2.31
N ASP A 52 7.71 1.66 1.08
CA ASP A 52 7.34 2.81 0.26
C ASP A 52 5.88 2.72 -0.19
N VAL A 53 5.43 1.50 -0.54
CA VAL A 53 4.02 1.25 -0.87
C VAL A 53 3.11 1.62 0.31
N GLN A 54 3.44 1.20 1.52
CA GLN A 54 2.71 1.56 2.74
C GLN A 54 2.73 3.07 3.00
N ALA A 55 3.88 3.72 2.84
CA ALA A 55 4.02 5.16 3.02
C ALA A 55 3.11 5.95 2.06
N ILE A 56 3.05 5.55 0.79
CA ILE A 56 2.15 6.17 -0.20
C ILE A 56 0.69 5.98 0.21
N LEU A 57 0.28 4.77 0.58
CA LEU A 57 -1.08 4.48 1.02
C LEU A 57 -1.46 5.31 2.26
N HIS A 58 -0.54 5.43 3.22
CA HIS A 58 -0.71 6.24 4.41
C HIS A 58 -0.89 7.73 4.08
N ILE A 59 -0.04 8.29 3.21
CA ILE A 59 -0.14 9.69 2.75
C ILE A 59 -1.49 9.94 2.09
N VAL A 60 -1.94 9.02 1.22
CA VAL A 60 -3.22 9.16 0.52
C VAL A 60 -4.39 9.16 1.50
N VAL A 61 -4.41 8.24 2.47
CA VAL A 61 -5.46 8.19 3.50
C VAL A 61 -5.51 9.50 4.29
N HIS A 62 -4.36 10.05 4.68
CA HIS A 62 -4.29 11.27 5.48
C HIS A 62 -4.54 12.54 4.68
N THR A 63 -4.31 12.51 3.36
CA THR A 63 -4.50 13.69 2.52
C THR A 63 -5.93 13.80 2.03
N LEU A 64 -6.66 12.69 1.87
CA LEU A 64 -8.02 12.68 1.32
C LEU A 64 -9.06 13.32 2.27
N PRO A 65 -10.16 13.88 1.73
CA PRO A 65 -11.27 14.35 2.56
C PRO A 65 -11.84 13.20 3.38
N ARG A 66 -12.33 13.50 4.58
CA ARG A 66 -12.82 12.49 5.56
C ARG A 66 -13.73 11.40 5.00
N ARG A 67 -14.53 11.67 3.97
CA ARG A 67 -15.42 10.67 3.35
C ARG A 67 -14.62 9.67 2.50
N ASP A 68 -13.71 10.18 1.68
CA ASP A 68 -12.91 9.35 0.77
C ASP A 68 -11.82 8.60 1.54
N SER A 69 -11.22 9.22 2.57
CA SER A 69 -10.26 8.52 3.43
C SER A 69 -10.91 7.35 4.16
N ARG A 70 -12.12 7.51 4.69
CA ARG A 70 -12.87 6.41 5.33
C ARG A 70 -13.16 5.26 4.36
N ARG A 71 -13.58 5.58 3.12
CA ARG A 71 -13.82 4.55 2.10
C ARG A 71 -12.53 3.81 1.74
N LEU A 72 -11.42 4.53 1.68
CA LEU A 72 -10.11 3.97 1.40
C LEU A 72 -9.62 3.08 2.55
N GLN A 73 -9.75 3.57 3.77
CA GLN A 73 -9.38 2.87 4.99
C GLN A 73 -10.20 1.60 5.16
N ALA A 74 -11.50 1.62 4.91
CA ALA A 74 -12.33 0.40 4.91
C ALA A 74 -11.87 -0.64 3.85
N ARG A 75 -11.36 -0.21 2.70
CA ARG A 75 -10.76 -1.13 1.71
C ARG A 75 -9.44 -1.70 2.20
N LEU A 76 -8.59 -0.87 2.80
CA LEU A 76 -7.33 -1.31 3.40
C LEU A 76 -7.60 -2.27 4.57
N ASP A 77 -8.51 -1.95 5.48
CA ASP A 77 -8.89 -2.81 6.60
C ASP A 77 -9.39 -4.17 6.13
N ARG A 78 -10.17 -4.23 5.03
CA ARG A 78 -10.61 -5.51 4.44
C ARG A 78 -9.45 -6.32 3.85
N ILE A 79 -8.46 -5.66 3.27
CA ILE A 79 -7.25 -6.31 2.74
C ILE A 79 -6.39 -6.77 3.93
N ASP A 80 -6.21 -5.92 4.95
CA ASP A 80 -5.40 -6.15 6.13
C ASP A 80 -6.06 -7.13 7.13
N GLU A 81 -7.37 -7.35 7.11
CA GLU A 81 -8.02 -8.45 7.86
C GLU A 81 -7.52 -9.82 7.39
N CYS A 82 -7.17 -9.97 6.11
CA CYS A 82 -6.47 -11.17 5.63
C CYS A 82 -5.07 -11.31 6.27
N TRP A 83 -4.44 -10.19 6.65
CA TRP A 83 -3.14 -10.13 7.30
C TRP A 83 -3.23 -10.31 8.83
N ARG A 84 -4.18 -9.68 9.51
CA ARG A 84 -4.40 -9.72 10.98
C ARG A 84 -4.69 -11.12 11.54
N ARG A 85 -4.92 -12.14 10.69
CA ARG A 85 -5.09 -13.54 11.12
C ARG A 85 -3.83 -14.18 11.76
N ARG A 86 -2.69 -13.48 11.89
CA ARG A 86 -1.59 -13.87 12.82
C ARG A 86 -0.61 -12.69 13.04
N PRO A 87 -0.37 -12.22 14.29
CA PRO A 87 0.64 -11.17 14.54
C PRO A 87 2.06 -11.71 14.28
N PRO A 88 3.00 -10.89 13.76
CA PRO A 88 4.38 -11.31 13.50
C PRO A 88 5.26 -11.40 14.75
N TYR A 89 4.66 -11.50 15.94
CA TYR A 89 5.35 -11.76 17.20
C TYR A 89 4.40 -12.49 18.15
N ALA A 90 4.41 -13.83 18.04
CA ALA A 90 4.09 -14.79 19.08
C ALA A 90 5.04 -15.98 18.93
#